data_AF-A0A533SHQ1-F1
#
_entry.id   AF-A0A533SHQ1-F1
#
_cell.length_a   1.000
_cell.length_b   1.000
_cell.length_c   1.000
_cell.angle_alpha   90.00
_cell.angle_beta   90.00
_cell.angle_gamma   90.00
#
_symmetry.space_group_name_H-M   'P 1'
#
loop_
_entity.id
_entity.type
_entity.pdbx_description
1 polymer ?
#
loop_
_entity_poly.entity_id
_entity_poly.type
_entity_poly.pdbx_seq_one_letter_code
_entity_poly.pdbx_strand_id
1 'polypeptide(L)' 'MPRRTDINKILIIGAGPIVIGQACEFDYSGSQACKALKEDGFTVILLNSNPATIMTDPAMA' A
#
# COMPACT_ATOMS: atom_id res chain seq x y z
N MET A 1 -3.27 -0.37 22.06
CA MET A 1 -4.45 -1.20 21.73
C MET A 1 -3.97 -2.35 20.88
N PRO A 2 -4.45 -3.59 21.11
CA PRO A 2 -4.09 -4.74 20.29
C PRO A 2 -4.66 -4.62 18.87
N ARG A 3 -4.17 -5.47 17.95
CA ARG A 3 -4.69 -5.59 16.57
C ARG A 3 -6.19 -5.83 16.57
N ARG A 4 -6.92 -5.19 15.64
CA ARG A 4 -8.34 -5.48 15.40
C ARG A 4 -8.52 -6.89 14.83
N THR A 5 -9.54 -7.60 15.32
CA THR A 5 -9.87 -8.98 14.92
C THR A 5 -11.08 -9.06 13.97
N ASP A 6 -11.80 -7.96 13.80
CA ASP A 6 -12.97 -7.85 12.93
C ASP A 6 -12.62 -7.41 11.50
N ILE A 7 -11.39 -6.94 11.27
CA ILE A 7 -10.86 -6.61 9.94
C ILE A 7 -9.96 -7.74 9.44
N ASN A 8 -10.22 -8.20 8.21
CA ASN A 8 -9.41 -9.21 7.55
C ASN A 8 -8.84 -8.75 6.21
N LYS A 9 -9.47 -7.75 5.57
CA LYS A 9 -9.09 -7.20 4.27
C LYS A 9 -8.97 -5.69 4.37
N ILE A 10 -7.91 -5.12 3.80
CA ILE A 10 -7.64 -3.69 3.80
C ILE A 10 -7.38 -3.23 2.36
N LEU A 11 -8.11 -2.21 1.92
CA LEU A 11 -7.85 -1.53 0.66
C LEU A 11 -6.94 -0.33 0.92
N ILE A 12 -5.77 -0.31 0.32
CA ILE A 12 -4.86 0.84 0.27
C ILE A 12 -5.14 1.60 -1.03
N ILE A 13 -5.28 2.92 -0.92
CA ILE A 13 -5.42 3.83 -2.06
C ILE A 13 -4.07 4.49 -2.31
N GLY A 14 -3.48 4.22 -3.47
CA GLY A 14 -2.26 4.85 -3.92
C GLY A 14 -2.46 6.30 -4.36
N ALA A 15 -1.36 7.06 -4.42
CA ALA A 15 -1.38 8.48 -4.77
C ALA A 15 -1.61 8.74 -6.28
N GLY A 16 -1.43 7.73 -7.14
CA GLY A 16 -1.50 7.90 -8.59
C GLY A 16 -0.16 8.38 -9.19
N PRO A 17 -0.18 9.01 -10.38
CA PRO A 17 1.02 9.47 -11.07
C PRO A 17 1.80 10.52 -10.28
N ILE A 18 3.12 10.55 -10.49
CA ILE A 18 4.01 11.54 -9.87
C ILE A 18 3.72 12.93 -10.43
N VAL A 19 3.53 13.90 -9.54
CA VAL A 19 3.39 15.33 -9.87
C VAL A 19 4.21 16.19 -8.90
N ILE A 20 4.46 17.46 -9.27
CA ILE A 20 5.13 18.40 -8.37
C ILE A 20 4.28 18.55 -7.09
N GLY A 21 4.91 18.29 -5.94
CA GLY A 21 4.23 18.32 -4.63
C GLY A 21 3.56 17.01 -4.21
N GLN A 22 3.57 15.98 -5.07
CA GLN A 22 3.11 14.63 -4.73
C GLN A 22 3.92 13.60 -5.53
N ALA A 23 5.03 13.16 -4.96
CA ALA A 23 6.03 12.37 -5.67
C ALA A 23 6.31 11.01 -5.01
N CYS A 24 7.56 10.57 -5.06
CA CYS A 24 7.99 9.20 -4.73
C CYS A 24 7.79 8.84 -3.26
N GLU A 25 7.58 9.82 -2.39
CA GLU A 25 7.28 9.61 -0.98
C GLU A 25 6.07 8.68 -0.77
N PHE A 26 5.10 8.69 -1.69
CA PHE A 26 3.92 7.84 -1.59
C PHE A 26 4.14 6.41 -2.06
N ASP A 27 5.07 6.16 -2.98
CA ASP A 27 5.49 4.78 -3.29
C ASP A 27 6.25 4.19 -2.09
N TYR A 28 7.14 4.98 -1.49
CA TYR A 28 7.86 4.59 -0.29
C TYR A 28 6.92 4.26 0.88
N SER A 29 6.01 5.18 1.22
CA SER A 29 5.04 4.97 2.31
C SER A 29 4.03 3.86 1.97
N GLY A 30 3.53 3.80 0.74
CA GLY A 30 2.60 2.76 0.29
C GLY A 30 3.22 1.36 0.35
N SER A 31 4.47 1.22 -0.08
CA SER A 31 5.23 -0.04 0.00
C SER A 31 5.44 -0.49 1.45
N GLN A 32 5.77 0.44 2.36
CA GLN A 32 5.86 0.15 3.79
C GLN A 32 4.52 -0.29 4.38
N ALA A 33 3.42 0.37 4.00
CA ALA A 33 2.09 0.00 4.46
C ALA A 33 1.69 -1.41 3.97
N CYS A 34 1.92 -1.73 2.69
CA CYS A 34 1.70 -3.07 2.14
C CYS A 34 2.48 -4.13 2.94
N LYS A 35 3.77 -3.88 3.17
CA LYS A 35 4.65 -4.79 3.92
C LYS A 35 4.16 -5.00 5.35
N ALA A 36 3.93 -3.93 6.10
CA ALA A 36 3.52 -4.00 7.50
C ALA A 36 2.18 -4.74 7.66
N LEU A 37 1.20 -4.44 6.80
CA LEU A 37 -0.12 -5.09 6.88
C LEU A 37 -0.07 -6.58 6.48
N LYS A 38 0.78 -6.95 5.51
CA LYS A 38 1.01 -8.36 5.19
C LYS A 38 1.71 -9.11 6.32
N GLU A 39 2.74 -8.52 6.94
CA GLU A 39 3.43 -9.09 8.10
C GLU A 39 2.48 -9.27 9.29
N ASP A 40 1.55 -8.35 9.47
CA ASP A 40 0.48 -8.46 10.47
C ASP A 40 -0.60 -9.49 10.11
N GLY A 41 -0.59 -10.08 8.91
CA GLY A 41 -1.52 -11.13 8.48
C GLY A 41 -2.84 -10.62 7.92
N PHE A 42 -2.90 -9.39 7.39
CA PHE A 42 -4.07 -8.90 6.64
C PHE A 42 -3.96 -9.27 5.16
N THR A 43 -5.12 -9.48 4.52
CA THR A 43 -5.18 -9.44 3.05
C THR A 43 -5.15 -7.99 2.60
N VAL A 44 -4.10 -7.61 1.88
CA VAL A 44 -3.94 -6.26 1.33
C VAL A 44 -4.47 -6.24 -0.10
N ILE A 45 -5.28 -5.25 -0.42
CA ILE A 45 -5.71 -4.91 -1.78
C ILE A 45 -5.17 -3.51 -2.03
N LEU A 46 -4.54 -3.28 -3.17
CA LEU A 46 -3.99 -1.97 -3.52
C LEU A 46 -4.58 -1.49 -4.85
N LEU A 47 -4.95 -0.22 -4.92
CA LEU A 47 -5.24 0.47 -6.17
C LEU A 47 -4.26 1.63 -6.36
N ASN A 48 -3.44 1.57 -7.40
CA ASN A 48 -2.62 2.69 -7.83
C ASN A 48 -2.50 2.67 -9.36
N SER A 49 -2.75 3.80 -9.99
CA SER A 49 -2.69 3.93 -11.45
C SER A 49 -1.26 4.18 -11.97
N ASN A 50 -0.31 4.46 -11.09
CA ASN A 50 1.09 4.63 -11.49
C ASN A 50 1.79 3.26 -11.57
N PRO A 51 2.13 2.77 -12.77
CA PRO A 51 2.75 1.45 -12.94
C PRO A 51 4.23 1.44 -12.52
N ALA A 52 4.86 2.61 -12.35
CA ALA A 52 6.28 2.73 -11.99
C ALA A 52 6.47 2.84 -10.47
N THR A 53 5.78 1.99 -9.70
CA THR A 53 5.85 1.98 -8.24
C THR A 53 6.13 0.58 -7.71
N ILE A 54 7.00 0.47 -6.70
CA ILE A 54 7.29 -0.82 -6.06
C ILE A 54 6.02 -1.36 -5.39
N MET A 55 5.18 -0.49 -4.82
CA MET A 55 3.95 -0.93 -4.16
C MET A 55 3.00 -1.69 -5.10
N THR A 56 3.06 -1.47 -6.41
CA THR A 56 2.25 -2.19 -7.42
C THR A 56 2.89 -3.49 -7.94
N ASP A 57 4.10 -3.85 -7.47
CA ASP A 57 4.68 -5.14 -7.83
C ASP A 57 3.76 -6.29 -7.36
N PRO A 58 3.57 -7.36 -8.16
CA PRO A 58 2.66 -8.45 -7.83
C PRO A 58 2.96 -9.16 -6.50
N ALA A 59 4.17 -9.02 -5.97
CA ALA A 59 4.54 -9.58 -4.67
C ALA A 59 4.09 -8.72 -3.48
N MET A 60 3.79 -7.43 -3.68
CA MET A 60 3.60 -6.46 -2.60
C MET A 60 2.18 -6.40 -2.03
N ALA A 61 1.14 -6.54 -2.87
CA ALA A 61 -0.26 -6.57 -2.44
C ALA A 61 -0.93 -7.88 -2.88
#